data_AF-A0A1B3NIK2-F1
#
_entry.id   AF-A0A1B3NIK2-F1
#
_cell.length_a   1.000
_cell.length_b   1.000
_cell.length_c   1.000
_cell.angle_alpha   90.00
_cell.angle_beta   90.00
_cell.angle_gamma   90.00
#
_symmetry.space_group_name_H-M   'P 1'
#
loop_
_entity.id
_entity.type
_entity.pdbx_description
1 polymer ?
#
loop_
_entity_poly.entity_id
_entity_poly.type
_entity_poly.pdbx_seq_one_letter_code
_entity_poly.pdbx_strand_id
1 'polypeptide(L)' 'MSAERQEDTDPATEIECEIDDLIAEHGSERAAIRALLHDLTVLMVDADRSVSRGYLRGLFSHGARPMATDEEP' A
#
# COMPACT_ATOMS: atom_id res chain seq x y z
N MET A 1 -39.00 3.10 20.18
CA MET A 1 -39.02 2.43 18.86
C MET A 1 -37.59 2.03 18.55
N SER A 2 -37.19 0.82 18.90
CA SER A 2 -35.87 0.30 18.52
C SER A 2 -35.99 -0.15 17.06
N ALA A 3 -35.22 0.46 16.17
CA ALA A 3 -35.10 -0.03 14.80
C ALA A 3 -34.34 -1.35 14.85
N GLU A 4 -35.05 -2.46 14.66
CA GLU A 4 -34.42 -3.75 14.40
C GLU A 4 -33.61 -3.64 13.10
N ARG A 5 -32.34 -4.03 13.17
CA ARG A 5 -31.46 -4.13 12.00
C ARG A 5 -32.03 -5.24 11.13
N GLN A 6 -32.67 -4.89 10.02
CA GLN A 6 -33.08 -5.88 9.03
C GLN A 6 -31.82 -6.51 8.44
N GLU A 7 -31.68 -7.83 8.60
CA GLU A 7 -30.68 -8.67 7.93
C GLU A 7 -31.07 -8.83 6.46
N ASP A 8 -31.05 -7.73 5.70
CA ASP A 8 -30.99 -7.81 4.24
C ASP A 8 -29.51 -7.62 3.88
N THR A 9 -28.75 -8.71 3.99
CA THR A 9 -27.30 -8.73 3.79
C THR A 9 -26.99 -8.77 2.29
N ASP A 10 -27.52 -7.80 1.55
CA ASP A 10 -27.06 -7.53 0.20
C ASP A 10 -25.61 -6.99 0.31
N PRO A 11 -24.61 -7.62 -0.35
CA PRO A 11 -23.24 -7.14 -0.34
C PRO A 11 -23.11 -5.67 -0.72
N ALA A 12 -24.03 -5.14 -1.56
CA ALA A 12 -24.04 -3.72 -1.87
C ALA A 12 -24.38 -2.87 -0.63
N THR A 13 -25.35 -3.29 0.19
CA THR A 13 -25.74 -2.58 1.41
C THR A 13 -24.63 -2.62 2.46
N GLU A 14 -23.88 -3.72 2.56
CA GLU A 14 -22.70 -3.80 3.42
C GLU A 14 -21.61 -2.81 3.01
N ILE A 15 -21.33 -2.73 1.71
CA ILE A 15 -20.34 -1.78 1.16
C ILE A 15 -20.75 -0.33 1.46
N GLU A 16 -22.02 0.03 1.27
CA GLU A 16 -22.48 1.39 1.58
C GLU A 16 -22.35 1.69 3.08
N CYS A 17 -22.64 0.73 3.96
CA CYS A 17 -22.44 0.89 5.41
C CYS A 17 -20.96 1.10 5.76
N GLU A 18 -20.05 0.35 5.13
CA GLU A 18 -18.60 0.53 5.32
C GLU A 18 -18.13 1.90 4.83
N ILE A 19 -18.67 2.39 3.71
CA ILE A 19 -18.37 3.74 3.19
C ILE A 19 -18.81 4.80 4.19
N ASP A 20 -20.02 4.70 4.73
CA ASP A 20 -20.56 5.64 5.73
C ASP A 20 -19.71 5.66 7.01
N ASP A 21 -19.30 4.49 7.51
CA ASP A 21 -18.42 4.37 8.67
C ASP A 21 -17.07 5.05 8.42
N LEU A 22 -16.50 4.87 7.22
CA LEU A 22 -15.21 5.44 6.83
C LEU A 22 -15.30 6.98 6.65
N ILE A 23 -16.42 7.49 6.13
CA ILE A 23 -16.69 8.93 6.06
C ILE A 23 -16.83 9.50 7.47
N ALA A 24 -17.54 8.81 8.37
CA ALA A 24 -17.73 9.24 9.76
C ALA A 24 -16.40 9.28 10.53
N GLU A 25 -15.51 8.31 10.33
CA GLU A 25 -14.18 8.27 10.94
C GLU A 25 -13.31 9.47 10.51
N HIS A 26 -13.31 9.79 9.22
CA HIS A 26 -12.45 10.84 8.65
C HIS A 26 -13.10 12.24 8.61
N GLY A 27 -14.39 12.34 8.92
CA GLY A 27 -15.14 13.59 9.03
C GLY A 27 -15.50 14.27 7.71
N SER A 28 -15.11 13.71 6.57
CA SER A 28 -15.58 14.10 5.23
C SER A 28 -15.19 13.06 4.18
N GLU A 29 -15.96 13.01 3.09
CA GLU A 29 -15.71 12.14 1.94
C GLU A 29 -14.32 12.43 1.34
N ARG A 30 -13.94 13.71 1.26
CA ARG A 30 -12.62 14.09 0.72
C ARG A 30 -11.47 13.67 1.63
N ALA A 31 -11.67 13.63 2.94
CA ALA A 31 -10.67 13.12 3.88
C ALA A 31 -10.55 11.60 3.80
N ALA A 32 -11.68 10.88 3.74
CA ALA A 32 -11.75 9.44 3.52
C ALA A 32 -11.03 9.01 2.23
N ILE A 33 -11.34 9.66 1.10
CA ILE A 33 -10.67 9.39 -0.19
C ILE A 33 -9.17 9.66 -0.09
N ARG A 34 -8.76 10.73 0.60
CA ARG A 34 -7.33 11.04 0.79
C ARG A 34 -6.61 9.94 1.58
N ALA A 35 -7.23 9.43 2.64
CA ALA A 35 -6.69 8.33 3.43
C ALA A 35 -6.55 7.05 2.58
N LEU A 36 -7.61 6.66 1.86
CA LEU A 36 -7.58 5.48 0.98
C LEU A 36 -6.48 5.57 -0.09
N LEU A 37 -6.31 6.73 -0.73
CA LEU A 37 -5.26 6.93 -1.74
C LEU A 37 -3.85 6.89 -1.15
N HIS A 38 -3.68 7.40 0.07
CA HIS A 38 -2.43 7.31 0.81
C HIS A 38 -2.09 5.83 1.08
N ASP A 39 -3.03 5.06 1.62
CA ASP A 39 -2.81 3.67 2.00
C ASP A 39 -2.54 2.78 0.78
N LEU A 40 -3.27 3.00 -0.32
CA LEU A 40 -2.98 2.36 -1.59
C LEU A 40 -1.54 2.63 -2.06
N THR A 41 -1.07 3.87 -1.92
CA THR A 41 0.30 4.25 -2.31
C THR A 41 1.32 3.50 -1.46
N VAL A 42 1.10 3.40 -0.15
CA VAL A 42 1.99 2.64 0.76
C VAL A 42 2.01 1.15 0.38
N LEU A 43 0.84 0.55 0.16
CA LEU A 43 0.73 -0.85 -0.26
C LEU A 43 1.44 -1.12 -1.59
N MET A 44 1.38 -0.20 -2.54
CA MET A 44 2.10 -0.31 -3.81
C MET A 44 3.63 -0.25 -3.62
N VAL A 45 4.12 0.61 -2.73
CA VAL A 45 5.55 0.69 -2.40
C VAL A 45 6.02 -0.60 -1.74
N ASP A 46 5.24 -1.16 -0.83
CA ASP A 46 5.56 -2.42 -0.16
C ASP A 46 5.44 -3.63 -1.11
N ALA A 47 4.49 -3.61 -2.04
CA ALA A 47 4.40 -4.60 -3.10
C ALA A 47 5.66 -4.62 -3.97
N ASP A 48 6.17 -3.46 -4.39
CA ASP A 48 7.41 -3.37 -5.19
C ASP A 48 8.64 -3.92 -4.43
N ARG A 49 8.70 -3.70 -3.11
CA ARG A 49 9.78 -4.20 -2.24
C ARG A 49 9.67 -5.68 -1.91
N SER A 50 8.44 -6.21 -1.81
CA SER A 50 8.18 -7.61 -1.42
C SER A 50 8.33 -8.59 -2.58
N VAL A 51 8.46 -8.10 -3.82
CA VAL A 51 8.78 -8.93 -4.98
C VAL A 51 10.30 -9.03 -5.15
N SER A 52 10.85 -10.23 -4.98
CA SER A 52 12.23 -10.52 -5.38
C SER A 52 12.34 -10.39 -6.91
N ARG A 53 13.12 -9.41 -7.39
CA ARG A 53 13.41 -9.22 -8.83
C ARG A 53 14.37 -10.28 -9.40
N GLY A 54 14.62 -11.36 -8.64
CA GLY A 54 15.60 -12.39 -8.95
C GLY A 54 17.03 -12.00 -8.58
N TYR A 55 17.91 -13.00 -8.50
CA TYR A 55 19.36 -12.77 -8.40
C TYR A 55 19.90 -12.35 -9.77
N LEU A 56 20.16 -11.05 -9.95
CA LEU A 56 20.88 -10.56 -11.12
C LEU A 56 22.40 -10.73 -10.92
N ARG A 57 22.93 -11.83 -11.44
CA ARG A 57 24.37 -12.12 -11.46
C ARG A 57 25.11 -10.96 -12.13
N GLY A 58 25.83 -10.15 -11.35
CA GLY A 58 26.66 -9.04 -11.83
C GLY A 58 26.16 -7.62 -11.56
N LEU A 59 24.95 -7.41 -11.04
CA LEU A 59 24.48 -6.07 -10.61
C LEU A 59 24.87 -5.74 -9.16
N PHE A 60 24.93 -6.76 -8.29
CA PHE A 60 25.46 -6.61 -6.93
C PHE A 60 26.95 -6.25 -6.86
N SER A 61 27.67 -6.32 -7.99
CA SER A 61 29.07 -5.91 -8.07
C SER A 61 29.27 -4.52 -8.69
N HIS A 62 28.18 -3.83 -9.06
CA HIS A 62 28.28 -2.47 -9.60
C HIS A 62 28.66 -1.51 -8.46
N GLY A 63 29.93 -1.11 -8.40
CA GLY A 63 30.49 -0.28 -7.33
C GLY A 63 31.21 -1.05 -6.21
N ALA A 64 31.09 -2.39 -6.16
CA ALA A 64 31.80 -3.22 -5.18
C ALA A 64 33.16 -3.74 -5.69
N ARG A 65 33.52 -3.44 -6.94
CA ARG A 65 34.88 -3.74 -7.43
C ARG A 65 35.85 -2.78 -6.73
N PRO A 66 36.92 -3.31 -6.08
CA PRO A 66 38.01 -2.46 -5.61
C PRO A 66 38.50 -1.61 -6.79
N MET A 67 38.67 -0.30 -6.57
CA MET A 67 39.42 0.51 -7.53
C MET A 67 40.82 -0.08 -7.60
N ALA A 68 41.32 -0.35 -8.81
CA ALA A 68 42.72 -0.68 -8.99
C ALA A 68 43.50 0.54 -8.47
N THR A 69 44.08 0.41 -7.29
CA THR A 69 45.06 1.37 -6.80
C THR A 69 46.29 1.16 -7.67
N ASP A 70 46.61 2.17 -8.49
CA ASP A 70 47.90 2.30 -9.13
C ASP A 70 48.96 2.50 -8.03
N GLU A 71 49.31 1.42 -7.33
CA GLU A 71 50.56 1.34 -6.57
C GLU A 71 51.45 0.31 -7.27
N GLU A 72 52.17 0.86 -8.25
CA GLU A 72 53.45 0.38 -8.80
C GLU A 72 54.48 0.16 -7.67
N PRO A 73 55.43 -0.77 -7.85
CA PRO A 73 56.54 -0.58 -8.82
C PRO A 73 56.83 -1.76 -9.75
#